data_AF-A0A358D8C0-F1
#
_entry.id   AF-A0A358D8C0-F1
#
_cell.length_a   1.000
_cell.length_b   1.000
_cell.length_c   1.000
_cell.angle_alpha   90.00
_cell.angle_beta   90.00
_cell.angle_gamma   90.00
#
_symmetry.space_group_name_H-M   'P 1'
#
loop_
_entity.id
_entity.type
_entity.pdbx_description
1 polymer ?
#
loop_
_entity_poly.entity_id
_entity_poly.type
_entity_poly.pdbx_seq_one_letter_code
_entity_poly.pdbx_strand_id
1 'polypeptide(L)'
;MDTFAAIMMGLVAISAVIAGVGLVNLLTLGVIQRTRELGLLRALGVSIRQIRVMVLLEALHVTVTATVLGILLGIAYGWVGAQSLLGSVPTNPDGIIQAGIVYPAVPMVPLLVIVAATAILTVVASVTPTRLATRVAPVAALSE
;
A
#
# COMPACT_ATOMS: atom_id res chain seq x y z
N MET A 1 -26.91 6.07 -4.25
CA MET A 1 -25.52 6.34 -4.62
C MET A 1 -25.57 7.44 -5.66
N ASP A 2 -25.17 8.64 -5.31
CA ASP A 2 -25.18 9.78 -6.23
C ASP A 2 -24.13 9.54 -7.32
N THR A 3 -24.41 9.94 -8.57
CA THR A 3 -23.54 9.69 -9.73
C THR A 3 -22.10 10.15 -9.50
N PHE A 4 -21.92 11.26 -8.77
CA PHE A 4 -20.61 11.76 -8.36
C PHE A 4 -19.83 10.77 -7.48
N ALA A 5 -20.47 10.19 -6.47
CA ALA A 5 -19.85 9.22 -5.57
C ALA A 5 -19.45 7.94 -6.33
N ALA A 6 -20.29 7.51 -7.28
CA ALA A 6 -19.99 6.34 -8.13
C ALA A 6 -18.74 6.56 -9.00
N ILE A 7 -18.59 7.73 -9.61
CA ILE A 7 -17.41 8.08 -10.43
C ILE A 7 -16.15 8.11 -9.55
N MET A 8 -16.19 8.76 -8.39
CA MET A 8 -15.06 8.81 -7.47
C MET A 8 -14.64 7.42 -7.00
N MET A 9 -15.60 6.57 -6.64
CA MET A 9 -15.32 5.18 -6.23
C MET A 9 -14.73 4.35 -7.37
N GLY A 10 -15.15 4.60 -8.62
CA GLY A 10 -14.53 4.02 -9.82
C GLY A 10 -13.06 4.42 -9.98
N LEU A 11 -12.74 5.71 -9.81
CA LEU A 11 -11.34 6.19 -9.87
C LEU A 11 -10.47 5.57 -8.76
N VAL A 12 -11.01 5.46 -7.54
CA VAL A 12 -10.33 4.79 -6.42
C VAL A 12 -10.05 3.32 -6.75
N ALA A 13 -11.01 2.61 -7.34
CA ALA A 13 -10.83 1.22 -7.73
C ALA A 13 -9.70 1.05 -8.77
N ILE A 14 -9.65 1.91 -9.81
CA ILE A 14 -8.58 1.88 -10.82
C ILE A 14 -7.22 2.19 -10.18
N SER A 15 -7.16 3.21 -9.33
CA SER A 15 -5.94 3.59 -8.60
C SER A 15 -5.42 2.44 -7.73
N ALA A 16 -6.32 1.73 -7.04
CA ALA A 16 -5.96 0.57 -6.23
C ALA A 16 -5.34 -0.56 -7.07
N VAL A 17 -5.86 -0.81 -8.29
CA VAL A 17 -5.29 -1.78 -9.22
C VAL A 17 -3.87 -1.37 -9.65
N ILE A 18 -3.67 -0.10 -10.03
CA ILE A 18 -2.36 0.42 -10.42
C ILE A 18 -1.36 0.29 -9.27
N ALA A 19 -1.78 0.66 -8.05
CA ALA A 19 -0.96 0.52 -6.85
C ALA A 19 -0.57 -0.95 -6.58
N GLY A 20 -1.51 -1.89 -6.77
CA GLY A 20 -1.25 -3.32 -6.64
C GLY A 20 -0.21 -3.83 -7.63
N VAL A 21 -0.34 -3.46 -8.91
CA VAL A 21 0.66 -3.81 -9.94
C VAL A 21 2.03 -3.20 -9.61
N GLY A 22 2.05 -1.94 -9.17
CA GLY A 22 3.26 -1.26 -8.72
C GLY A 22 3.94 -1.98 -7.55
N LEU A 23 3.17 -2.44 -6.57
CA LEU A 23 3.67 -3.20 -5.42
C LEU A 23 4.29 -4.54 -5.85
N VAL A 24 3.62 -5.28 -6.75
CA VAL A 24 4.17 -6.53 -7.31
C VAL A 24 5.51 -6.27 -7.99
N ASN A 25 5.58 -5.22 -8.82
CA ASN A 25 6.80 -4.87 -9.55
C ASN A 25 7.92 -4.46 -8.59
N LEU A 26 7.62 -3.64 -7.59
CA LEU A 26 8.58 -3.20 -6.57
C LEU A 26 9.23 -4.38 -5.84
N LEU A 27 8.41 -5.31 -5.34
CA LEU A 27 8.91 -6.49 -4.63
C LEU A 27 9.68 -7.44 -5.55
N THR A 28 9.21 -7.59 -6.78
CA THR A 28 9.88 -8.43 -7.79
C THR A 28 11.25 -7.89 -8.13
N LEU A 29 11.35 -6.58 -8.38
CA LEU A 29 12.61 -5.91 -8.68
C LEU A 29 13.59 -5.99 -7.51
N GLY A 30 13.12 -5.82 -6.27
CA GLY A 30 13.94 -6.00 -5.07
C GLY A 30 14.52 -7.41 -4.95
N VAL A 31 13.71 -8.44 -5.21
CA VAL A 31 14.18 -9.84 -5.24
C VAL A 31 15.21 -10.05 -6.35
N ILE A 32 14.98 -9.52 -7.55
CA ILE A 32 15.91 -9.64 -8.68
C ILE A 32 17.26 -9.04 -8.33
N GLN A 33 17.30 -7.84 -7.74
CA GLN A 33 18.54 -7.18 -7.35
C GLN A 33 19.37 -7.98 -6.32
N ARG A 34 18.70 -8.76 -5.46
CA ARG A 34 19.35 -9.56 -4.39
C ARG A 34 19.50 -11.05 -4.71
N THR A 35 19.23 -11.47 -5.95
CA THR A 35 19.34 -12.88 -6.37
C THR A 35 20.71 -13.49 -6.06
N ARG A 36 21.80 -12.72 -6.28
CA ARG A 36 23.18 -13.17 -5.99
C ARG A 36 23.40 -13.41 -4.50
N GLU A 37 22.92 -12.52 -3.64
CA GLU A 37 23.00 -12.64 -2.19
C GLU A 37 22.22 -13.87 -1.69
N LEU A 38 21.00 -14.08 -2.21
CA LEU A 38 20.18 -15.25 -1.90
C LEU A 38 20.84 -16.55 -2.34
N GLY A 39 21.54 -16.55 -3.49
CA GLY A 39 22.34 -17.69 -3.96
C GLY A 39 23.49 -18.05 -3.01
N LEU A 40 24.23 -17.04 -2.52
CA LEU A 40 25.29 -17.22 -1.53
C LEU A 40 24.73 -17.75 -0.19
N LEU A 41 23.60 -17.21 0.27
CA LEU A 41 22.94 -17.70 1.48
C LEU A 41 22.52 -19.17 1.35
N ARG A 42 22.06 -19.60 0.18
CA ARG A 42 21.78 -21.03 -0.07
C ARG A 42 23.03 -21.90 -0.06
N ALA A 43 24.15 -21.41 -0.59
CA ALA A 43 25.42 -22.13 -0.52
C ALA A 43 25.92 -22.30 0.92
N LEU A 44 25.59 -21.36 1.81
CA LEU A 44 25.85 -21.42 3.26
C LEU A 44 24.85 -22.29 4.03
N GLY A 45 23.88 -22.92 3.36
CA GLY A 45 22.93 -23.85 3.98
C GLY A 45 21.60 -23.23 4.42
N VAL A 46 21.28 -21.99 4.05
CA VAL A 46 19.99 -21.39 4.35
C VAL A 46 18.86 -22.13 3.62
N SER A 47 17.83 -22.50 4.37
CA SER A 47 16.67 -23.22 3.85
C SER A 47 15.74 -22.34 2.99
N ILE A 48 15.01 -22.96 2.07
CA ILE A 48 13.98 -22.27 1.24
C ILE A 48 12.93 -21.57 2.12
N ARG A 49 12.60 -22.17 3.28
CA ARG A 49 11.64 -21.60 4.22
C ARG A 49 12.15 -20.30 4.82
N GLN A 50 13.43 -20.21 5.17
CA GLN A 50 14.03 -18.99 5.70
C GLN A 50 14.07 -17.87 4.64
N ILE A 51 14.39 -18.19 3.39
CA ILE A 51 14.33 -17.22 2.28
C ILE A 51 12.90 -16.71 2.09
N ARG A 52 11.90 -17.60 2.11
CA ARG A 52 10.50 -17.21 2.00
C ARG A 52 10.05 -16.29 3.14
N VAL A 53 10.46 -16.58 4.38
CA VAL A 53 10.15 -15.72 5.53
C VAL A 53 10.81 -14.36 5.40
N MET A 54 12.06 -14.30 4.93
CA MET A 54 12.78 -13.05 4.70
C MET A 54 12.05 -12.15 3.68
N VAL A 55 11.65 -12.70 2.53
CA VAL A 55 10.90 -11.94 1.50
C VAL A 55 9.54 -11.50 2.04
N LEU A 56 8.88 -12.34 2.84
CA LEU A 56 7.59 -11.99 3.44
C LEU A 56 7.72 -10.86 4.48
N LEU A 57 8.80 -10.86 5.27
CA LEU A 57 9.11 -9.79 6.21
C LEU A 57 9.46 -8.48 5.51
N GLU A 58 10.15 -8.54 4.38
CA GLU A 58 10.40 -7.35 3.56
C GLU A 58 9.10 -6.77 2.99
N ALA A 59 8.25 -7.62 2.40
CA ALA A 59 6.95 -7.20 1.90
C ALA A 59 6.06 -6.62 3.00
N LEU A 60 6.11 -7.19 4.21
CA LEU A 60 5.39 -6.69 5.37
C LEU A 60 5.88 -5.28 5.76
N HIS A 61 7.18 -5.06 5.87
CA HIS A 61 7.73 -3.73 6.23
C HIS A 61 7.38 -2.67 5.19
N VAL A 62 7.50 -2.97 3.90
CA VAL A 62 7.13 -2.06 2.82
C VAL A 62 5.63 -1.73 2.87
N THR A 63 4.78 -2.73 3.10
CA THR A 63 3.33 -2.52 3.16
C THR A 63 2.93 -1.72 4.39
N VAL A 64 3.49 -2.03 5.56
CA VAL A 64 3.17 -1.33 6.81
C VAL A 64 3.56 0.14 6.70
N THR A 65 4.77 0.43 6.22
CA THR A 65 5.22 1.82 6.03
C THR A 65 4.36 2.56 5.02
N ALA A 66 4.04 1.95 3.88
CA ALA A 66 3.14 2.53 2.88
C ALA A 66 1.72 2.76 3.42
N THR A 67 1.18 1.82 4.21
CA THR A 67 -0.18 1.93 4.79
C THR A 67 -0.25 3.04 5.82
N VAL A 68 0.74 3.13 6.72
CA VAL A 68 0.80 4.21 7.73
C VAL A 68 0.89 5.57 7.05
N LEU A 69 1.80 5.73 6.09
CA LEU A 69 1.95 6.97 5.34
C LEU A 69 0.69 7.31 4.53
N GLY A 70 0.10 6.31 3.88
CA GLY A 70 -1.13 6.47 3.09
C GLY A 70 -2.32 6.92 3.94
N ILE A 71 -2.49 6.36 5.14
CA ILE A 71 -3.55 6.78 6.08
C ILE A 71 -3.30 8.21 6.56
N LEU A 72 -2.07 8.53 6.98
CA LEU A 72 -1.73 9.88 7.46
C LEU A 72 -1.97 10.94 6.38
N LEU A 73 -1.47 10.70 5.16
CA LEU A 73 -1.67 11.61 4.03
C LEU A 73 -3.14 11.66 3.61
N GLY A 74 -3.84 10.53 3.57
CA GLY A 74 -5.26 10.46 3.23
C GLY A 74 -6.14 11.26 4.19
N ILE A 75 -5.88 11.16 5.50
CA ILE A 75 -6.57 11.97 6.52
C ILE A 75 -6.23 13.45 6.35
N ALA A 76 -4.95 13.80 6.16
CA ALA A 76 -4.53 15.19 6.00
C ALA A 76 -5.16 15.84 4.75
N TYR A 77 -5.06 15.20 3.58
CA TYR A 77 -5.65 15.70 2.35
C TYR A 77 -7.18 15.68 2.39
N GLY A 78 -7.79 14.66 2.98
CA GLY A 78 -9.24 14.58 3.17
C GLY A 78 -9.75 15.73 4.05
N TRP A 79 -9.04 16.05 5.13
CA TRP A 79 -9.36 17.19 5.99
C TRP A 79 -9.19 18.52 5.26
N VAL A 80 -8.06 18.76 4.59
CA VAL A 80 -7.84 19.99 3.81
C VAL A 80 -8.90 20.16 2.72
N GLY A 81 -9.28 19.08 2.03
CA GLY A 81 -10.35 19.09 1.03
C GLY A 81 -11.71 19.43 1.63
N ALA A 82 -12.06 18.80 2.76
CA ALA A 82 -13.31 19.09 3.48
C ALA A 82 -13.36 20.55 3.97
N GLN A 83 -12.25 21.09 4.49
CA GLN A 83 -12.14 22.49 4.92
C GLN A 83 -12.31 23.46 3.76
N SER A 84 -11.69 23.18 2.60
CA SER A 84 -11.83 24.05 1.43
C SER A 84 -13.27 24.11 0.90
N LEU A 85 -14.01 23.00 0.98
CA LEU A 85 -15.38 22.89 0.45
C LEU A 85 -16.45 23.34 1.46
N LEU A 86 -16.30 22.98 2.73
CA LEU A 86 -17.31 23.22 3.78
C LEU A 86 -16.96 24.43 4.65
N GLY A 87 -15.68 24.77 4.82
CA GLY A 87 -15.24 25.95 5.57
C GLY A 87 -15.53 27.27 4.85
N SER A 88 -15.92 27.22 3.58
CA SER A 88 -16.38 28.36 2.78
C SER A 88 -17.90 28.55 2.77
N VAL A 89 -18.67 27.63 3.39
CA VAL A 89 -20.13 27.73 3.51
C VAL A 89 -20.47 28.60 4.73
N PRO A 90 -21.17 29.74 4.56
CA PRO A 90 -21.57 30.58 5.70
C PRO A 90 -22.56 29.82 6.57
N THR A 91 -22.20 29.52 7.82
CA THR A 91 -23.07 28.81 8.77
C THR A 91 -23.98 29.74 9.57
N ASN A 92 -23.85 31.08 9.42
CA ASN A 92 -24.58 32.05 10.24
C ASN A 92 -25.44 32.99 9.36
N PRO A 93 -26.70 33.29 9.75
CA PRO A 93 -27.55 34.30 9.08
C PRO A 93 -27.04 35.75 9.19
N ASP A 94 -26.01 35.99 10.01
CA ASP A 94 -25.64 37.33 10.48
C ASP A 94 -24.45 37.96 9.72
N GLY A 95 -24.00 37.37 8.61
CA GLY A 95 -22.99 37.97 7.72
C GLY A 95 -21.55 38.02 8.27
N ILE A 96 -21.30 37.46 9.45
CA ILE A 96 -19.94 37.33 10.01
C ILE A 96 -19.38 35.97 9.60
N ILE A 97 -18.38 35.99 8.73
CA ILE A 97 -17.63 34.81 8.28
C ILE A 97 -16.81 34.28 9.46
N GLN A 98 -17.39 33.41 10.29
CA GLN A 98 -16.62 32.54 11.16
C GLN A 98 -16.35 31.26 10.40
N ALA A 99 -15.13 31.14 9.84
CA ALA A 99 -14.62 29.88 9.32
C ALA A 99 -14.55 28.88 10.48
N GLY A 100 -15.63 28.13 10.69
CA GLY A 100 -15.70 27.09 11.70
C GLY A 100 -14.75 25.95 11.31
N ILE A 101 -13.81 25.62 12.19
CA ILE A 101 -12.94 24.45 11.97
C ILE A 101 -13.83 23.21 11.99
N VAL A 102 -14.12 22.66 10.80
CA VAL A 102 -14.70 21.32 10.65
C VAL A 102 -13.76 20.28 11.25
N TYR A 103 -14.13 19.71 12.38
CA TYR A 103 -13.36 18.64 13.01
C TYR A 103 -13.29 17.42 12.07
N PRO A 104 -12.10 16.80 11.92
CA PRO A 104 -11.95 15.61 11.11
C PRO A 104 -12.68 14.44 11.79
N ALA A 105 -13.89 14.13 11.34
CA ALA A 105 -14.56 12.90 11.70
C ALA A 105 -13.93 11.78 10.85
N VAL A 106 -12.92 11.08 11.40
CA VAL A 106 -12.33 9.91 10.74
C VAL A 106 -13.31 8.75 10.90
N PRO A 107 -13.97 8.29 9.83
CA PRO A 107 -14.89 7.18 9.94
C PRO A 107 -14.08 5.89 10.11
N MET A 108 -14.36 5.13 11.18
CA MET A 108 -13.59 3.93 11.54
C MET A 108 -13.80 2.77 10.57
N VAL A 109 -15.02 2.64 10.00
CA VAL A 109 -15.36 1.53 9.10
C VAL A 109 -14.56 1.58 7.79
N PRO A 110 -14.49 2.70 7.03
CA PRO A 110 -13.66 2.79 5.84
C PRO A 110 -12.17 2.58 6.12
N LEU A 111 -11.68 3.04 7.27
CA LEU A 111 -10.27 2.88 7.64
C LEU A 111 -9.93 1.40 7.87
N LEU A 112 -10.79 0.67 8.58
CA LEU A 112 -10.66 -0.79 8.73
C LEU A 112 -10.74 -1.52 7.39
N VAL A 113 -11.65 -1.11 6.50
CA VAL A 113 -11.77 -1.70 5.15
C VAL A 113 -10.50 -1.47 4.34
N ILE A 114 -9.91 -0.28 4.39
CA ILE A 114 -8.65 0.03 3.68
C ILE A 114 -7.52 -0.83 4.23
N VAL A 115 -7.37 -0.93 5.54
CA VAL A 115 -6.32 -1.76 6.17
C VAL A 115 -6.50 -3.24 5.82
N ALA A 116 -7.73 -3.75 5.83
CA ALA A 116 -8.01 -5.12 5.42
C ALA A 116 -7.71 -5.33 3.92
N ALA A 117 -8.11 -4.38 3.06
CA ALA A 117 -7.87 -4.45 1.63
C ALA A 117 -6.38 -4.41 1.30
N THR A 118 -5.58 -3.55 1.95
CA THR A 118 -4.13 -3.50 1.73
C THR A 118 -3.45 -4.77 2.22
N ALA A 119 -3.87 -5.34 3.34
CA ALA A 119 -3.36 -6.62 3.82
C ALA A 119 -3.62 -7.75 2.79
N ILE A 120 -4.83 -7.84 2.25
CA ILE A 120 -5.17 -8.82 1.21
C ILE A 120 -4.35 -8.58 -0.06
N LEU A 121 -4.28 -7.33 -0.51
CA LEU A 121 -3.50 -6.93 -1.69
C LEU A 121 -2.04 -7.32 -1.56
N THR A 122 -1.42 -7.12 -0.40
CA THR A 122 -0.03 -7.49 -0.12
C THR A 122 0.18 -8.99 -0.15
N VAL A 123 -0.73 -9.77 0.45
CA VAL A 123 -0.65 -11.24 0.40
C VAL A 123 -0.70 -11.71 -1.05
N VAL A 124 -1.63 -11.19 -1.85
CA VAL A 124 -1.77 -11.52 -3.27
C VAL A 124 -0.52 -11.09 -4.06
N ALA A 125 -0.05 -9.85 -3.84
CA ALA A 125 1.10 -9.29 -4.54
C ALA A 125 2.40 -10.04 -4.22
N SER A 126 2.55 -10.54 -2.99
CA SER A 126 3.74 -11.26 -2.53
C SER A 126 3.91 -12.66 -3.16
N VAL A 127 2.87 -13.21 -3.82
CA VAL A 127 2.92 -14.54 -4.42
C VAL A 127 3.98 -14.62 -5.53
N THR A 128 4.01 -13.62 -6.42
CA THR A 128 4.94 -13.55 -7.54
C THR A 128 6.42 -13.47 -7.11
N PRO A 129 6.84 -12.50 -6.26
CA PRO A 129 8.24 -12.40 -5.83
C PRO A 129 8.67 -13.59 -4.97
N THR A 130 7.77 -14.17 -4.15
CA THR A 130 8.07 -15.38 -3.37
C THR A 130 8.37 -16.57 -4.27
N ARG A 131 7.62 -16.73 -5.37
CA ARG A 131 7.89 -17.78 -6.36
C ARG A 131 9.23 -17.57 -7.06
N LEU A 132 9.58 -16.32 -7.38
CA LEU A 132 10.86 -16.00 -8.00
C LEU A 132 12.04 -16.27 -7.04
N ALA A 133 11.95 -15.82 -5.79
CA ALA A 133 13.00 -16.01 -4.78
C ALA A 133 13.27 -17.50 -4.47
N THR A 134 12.24 -18.34 -4.50
CA THR A 134 12.38 -19.79 -4.24
C THR A 134 12.88 -20.57 -5.45
N ARG A 135 12.67 -20.04 -6.67
CA ARG A 135 13.14 -20.60 -7.94
C ARG A 135 14.55 -20.18 -8.34
N VAL A 136 15.22 -19.32 -7.56
CA VAL A 136 16.66 -19.07 -7.71
C VAL A 136 17.37 -20.39 -7.50
N ALA A 137 17.69 -21.04 -8.62
CA ALA A 137 18.26 -22.37 -8.67
C ALA A 137 19.75 -22.27 -8.34
N PRO A 138 20.28 -23.14 -7.44
CA PRO A 138 21.71 -23.22 -7.13
C PRO A 138 22.59 -23.45 -8.38
N VAL A 139 22.00 -23.99 -9.45
CA VAL A 139 22.72 -24.45 -10.64
C VAL A 139 23.14 -23.29 -11.56
N ALA A 140 22.39 -22.18 -11.59
CA ALA A 140 22.79 -21.01 -12.39
C ALA A 140 24.01 -20.27 -11.82
N ALA A 141 24.31 -20.46 -10.54
CA ALA A 141 25.48 -19.88 -9.88
C ALA A 141 26.75 -20.74 -9.99
N LEU A 142 26.66 -21.95 -10.57
CA LEU A 142 27.80 -22.87 -10.77
C LEU A 142 28.17 -23.05 -12.25
N SER A 143 27.38 -22.49 -13.17
CA SER A 143 27.60 -22.62 -14.63
C SER A 143 28.09 -21.33 -15.30
N GLU A 144 28.45 -20.32 -14.52
CA GLU A 144 29.14 -19.09 -14.96
C GLU A 144 30.32 -18.85 -14.02
#